data_AF-A0A0D0Q7P5-F1
#
_entry.id   AF-A0A0D0Q7P5-F1
#
_cell.length_a   1.000
_cell.length_b   1.000
_cell.length_c   1.000
_cell.angle_alpha   90.00
_cell.angle_beta   90.00
_cell.angle_gamma   90.00
#
_symmetry.space_group_name_H-M   'P 1'
#
loop_
_entity.id
_entity.type
_entity.pdbx_description
1 polymer ?
#
loop_
_entity_poly.entity_id
_entity_poly.type
_entity_poly.pdbx_seq_one_letter_code
_entity_poly.pdbx_strand_id
1 'polypeptide(L)'
;MLWIAGAGGVGREALDVAIAAGVPVAGFLDDRSAGERVRGLPVRKPGELPSGAPYLIGIADPAVRARLAELLDAAGGRPATLVHPRAIVAPETELAAGCLVMGGAHVSSSVTLGPHSQVHYNATVGHDTRFGARVTVYPGANVSGAVLLHDDATVGSGAVVLQGRTVGPAAFVGAGAVVTRDVAERTTVVGCPARPMS
;
A
#
# COMPACT_ATOMS: atom_id res chain seq x y z
N MET A 1 5.63 5.12 -19.93
CA MET A 1 6.39 4.22 -19.02
C MET A 1 6.17 4.69 -17.59
N LEU A 2 6.05 3.76 -16.65
CA LEU A 2 5.79 4.02 -15.23
C LEU A 2 7.04 4.55 -14.51
N TRP A 3 6.88 5.48 -13.58
CA TRP A 3 7.90 5.83 -12.58
C TRP A 3 7.52 5.28 -11.21
N ILE A 4 8.50 4.78 -10.45
CA ILE A 4 8.25 4.31 -9.08
C ILE A 4 8.90 5.28 -8.09
N ALA A 5 8.09 5.95 -7.28
CA ALA A 5 8.59 6.81 -6.21
C ALA A 5 8.94 5.99 -4.97
N GLY A 6 10.20 6.10 -4.54
CA GLY A 6 10.86 5.25 -3.56
C GLY A 6 11.73 4.19 -4.25
N ALA A 7 13.05 4.24 -4.02
CA ALA A 7 14.01 3.26 -4.55
C ALA A 7 14.44 2.21 -3.49
N GLY A 8 13.75 2.19 -2.35
CA GLY A 8 14.00 1.29 -1.21
C GLY A 8 13.46 -0.14 -1.41
N GLY A 9 13.13 -0.81 -0.29
CA GLY A 9 12.57 -2.18 -0.31
C GLY A 9 11.27 -2.27 -1.10
N VAL A 10 10.24 -1.56 -0.64
CA VAL A 10 8.90 -1.56 -1.27
C VAL A 10 8.94 -1.06 -2.72
N GLY A 11 9.81 -0.10 -3.04
CA GLY A 11 10.03 0.34 -4.41
C GLY A 11 10.54 -0.76 -5.32
N ARG A 12 11.53 -1.53 -4.87
CA ARG A 12 12.06 -2.67 -5.63
C ARG A 12 11.02 -3.80 -5.77
N GLU A 13 10.20 -4.02 -4.74
CA GLU A 13 9.08 -4.97 -4.81
C GLU A 13 8.00 -4.50 -5.79
N ALA A 14 7.69 -3.20 -5.83
CA ALA A 14 6.80 -2.62 -6.82
C ALA A 14 7.34 -2.78 -8.26
N LEU A 15 8.66 -2.70 -8.45
CA LEU A 15 9.28 -3.04 -9.74
C LEU A 15 9.07 -4.51 -10.09
N ASP A 16 9.20 -5.43 -9.12
CA ASP A 16 8.94 -6.86 -9.36
C ASP A 16 7.47 -7.09 -9.77
N VAL A 17 6.52 -6.36 -9.17
CA VAL A 17 5.11 -6.36 -9.60
C VAL A 17 4.94 -5.84 -11.02
N ALA A 18 5.56 -4.71 -11.36
CA ALA A 18 5.50 -4.13 -12.70
C ALA A 18 6.07 -5.08 -13.76
N ILE A 19 7.22 -5.72 -13.48
CA ILE A 19 7.84 -6.72 -14.35
C ILE A 19 6.89 -7.90 -14.58
N ALA A 20 6.32 -8.46 -13.51
CA ALA A 20 5.41 -9.60 -13.62
C ALA A 20 4.14 -9.25 -14.41
N ALA A 21 3.62 -8.03 -14.25
CA ALA A 21 2.45 -7.54 -14.97
C ALA A 21 2.76 -7.06 -16.41
N GLY A 22 4.03 -7.11 -16.85
CA GLY A 22 4.42 -6.61 -18.18
C GLY A 22 4.34 -5.09 -18.33
N VAL A 23 4.39 -4.34 -17.22
CA VAL A 23 4.32 -2.87 -17.20
C VAL A 23 5.73 -2.28 -17.31
N PRO A 24 6.06 -1.53 -18.38
CA PRO A 24 7.40 -0.94 -18.54
C PRO A 24 7.66 0.19 -17.55
N VAL A 25 8.78 0.09 -16.82
CA VAL A 25 9.23 1.08 -15.83
C VAL A 25 10.39 1.91 -16.39
N ALA A 26 10.26 3.24 -16.35
CA ALA A 26 11.28 4.18 -16.82
C ALA A 26 12.42 4.39 -15.82
N GLY A 27 12.12 4.33 -14.52
CA GLY A 27 13.05 4.68 -13.46
C GLY A 27 12.40 4.77 -12.10
N PHE A 28 13.22 5.08 -11.11
CA PHE A 28 12.80 5.41 -9.76
C PHE A 28 12.85 6.91 -9.51
N LEU A 29 12.09 7.36 -8.52
CA LEU A 29 12.16 8.71 -7.96
C LEU A 29 12.50 8.62 -6.47
N ASP A 30 13.69 9.03 -6.05
CA ASP A 30 14.11 8.98 -4.64
C ASP A 30 15.17 10.04 -4.38
N ASP A 31 14.96 10.89 -3.38
CA ASP A 31 15.90 11.97 -3.04
C ASP A 31 17.24 11.44 -2.53
N ARG A 32 17.26 10.29 -1.84
CA ARG A 32 18.46 9.78 -1.17
C ARG A 32 19.42 9.10 -2.14
N SER A 33 18.90 8.58 -3.25
CA SER A 33 19.66 7.84 -4.26
C SER A 33 19.63 8.53 -5.63
N ALA A 34 19.21 9.79 -5.71
CA ALA A 34 19.15 10.52 -6.97
C ALA A 34 20.54 10.58 -7.65
N GLY A 35 20.60 10.23 -8.93
CA GLY A 35 21.85 10.10 -9.68
C GLY A 35 22.45 8.69 -9.70
N GLU A 36 21.93 7.78 -8.86
CA GLU A 36 22.33 6.37 -8.87
C GLU A 36 21.49 5.54 -9.86
N ARG A 37 21.78 4.23 -9.90
CA ARG A 37 20.94 3.24 -10.57
C ARG A 37 20.53 2.16 -9.57
N VAL A 38 19.24 1.84 -9.53
CA VAL A 38 18.69 0.75 -8.73
C VAL A 38 18.12 -0.30 -9.68
N ARG A 39 18.54 -1.56 -9.52
CA ARG A 39 18.13 -2.67 -10.41
C ARG A 39 18.36 -2.36 -11.90
N GLY A 40 19.39 -1.58 -12.22
CA GLY A 40 19.71 -1.15 -13.58
C GLY A 40 18.80 -0.05 -14.14
N LEU A 41 17.90 0.54 -13.34
CA LEU A 41 17.07 1.67 -13.74
C LEU A 41 17.61 2.98 -13.14
N PRO A 42 17.51 4.12 -13.85
CA PRO A 42 17.96 5.40 -13.32
C PRO A 42 17.09 5.85 -12.13
N VAL A 43 17.71 6.56 -11.19
CA VAL A 43 17.02 7.21 -10.08
C VAL A 43 17.11 8.72 -10.25
N ARG A 44 15.95 9.40 -10.19
CA ARG A 44 15.82 10.86 -10.26
C ARG A 44 15.21 11.41 -8.98
N LYS A 45 15.19 12.73 -8.81
CA LYS A 45 14.43 13.35 -7.71
C LYS A 45 12.93 13.30 -8.03
N PRO A 46 12.04 13.19 -7.04
CA PRO A 46 10.58 13.22 -7.25
C PRO A 46 10.07 14.42 -8.05
N GLY A 47 10.64 15.62 -7.84
CA GLY A 47 10.28 16.82 -8.61
C GLY A 47 10.70 16.80 -10.09
N GLU A 48 11.46 15.79 -10.52
CA GLU A 48 11.90 15.60 -11.92
C GLU A 48 11.01 14.61 -12.67
N LEU A 49 9.84 14.25 -12.12
CA LEU A 49 8.81 13.46 -12.81
C LEU A 49 8.40 14.19 -14.11
N PRO A 50 8.49 13.54 -15.29
CA PRO A 50 7.97 14.15 -16.50
C PRO A 50 6.45 14.38 -16.41
N SER A 51 5.98 15.56 -16.82
CA SER A 51 4.55 15.88 -16.81
C SER A 51 3.73 14.85 -17.58
N GLY A 52 2.59 14.45 -17.04
CA GLY A 52 1.71 13.41 -17.58
C GLY A 52 2.23 11.98 -17.41
N ALA A 53 3.41 11.77 -16.82
CA ALA A 53 3.94 10.43 -16.61
C ALA A 53 3.13 9.67 -15.54
N PRO A 54 2.80 8.38 -15.79
CA PRO A 54 2.21 7.55 -14.76
C PRO A 54 3.23 7.27 -13.65
N TYR A 55 2.79 7.30 -12.40
CA TYR A 55 3.63 6.99 -11.24
C TYR A 55 2.95 6.05 -10.25
N LEU A 56 3.76 5.30 -9.51
CA LEU A 56 3.33 4.53 -8.33
C LEU A 56 4.26 4.88 -7.16
N ILE A 57 3.73 4.98 -5.95
CA ILE A 57 4.55 5.23 -4.75
C ILE A 57 4.84 3.91 -4.04
N GLY A 58 6.07 3.43 -4.16
CA GLY A 58 6.62 2.26 -3.47
C GLY A 58 7.22 2.60 -2.10
N ILE A 59 6.45 3.28 -1.25
CA ILE A 59 6.83 3.62 0.13
C ILE A 59 5.69 3.23 1.07
N ALA A 60 6.02 2.50 2.15
CA ALA A 60 5.02 2.02 3.10
C ALA A 60 4.61 3.05 4.14
N ASP A 61 5.49 3.98 4.52
CA ASP A 61 5.15 5.08 5.44
C ASP A 61 4.04 5.97 4.85
N PRO A 62 2.88 6.08 5.51
CA PRO A 62 1.73 6.79 4.96
C PRO A 62 1.96 8.31 4.84
N ALA A 63 2.69 8.92 5.77
CA ALA A 63 2.97 10.36 5.75
C ALA A 63 3.92 10.73 4.60
N VAL A 64 4.96 9.91 4.38
CA VAL A 64 5.85 10.08 3.22
C VAL A 64 5.08 9.85 1.91
N ARG A 65 4.19 8.85 1.87
CA ARG A 65 3.35 8.58 0.69
C ARG A 65 2.39 9.73 0.40
N ALA A 66 1.78 10.35 1.41
CA ALA A 66 0.94 11.53 1.24
C ALA A 66 1.73 12.70 0.61
N ARG A 67 2.89 13.03 1.19
CA ARG A 67 3.76 14.09 0.69
C ARG A 67 4.22 13.86 -0.75
N LEU A 68 4.57 12.61 -1.09
CA LEU A 68 4.96 12.26 -2.46
C LEU A 68 3.79 12.34 -3.43
N ALA A 69 2.59 11.91 -3.05
CA ALA A 69 1.41 12.03 -3.90
C ALA A 69 1.16 13.51 -4.27
N GLU A 70 1.14 14.39 -3.27
CA GLU A 70 0.98 15.84 -3.49
C GLU A 70 2.06 16.42 -4.42
N LEU A 71 3.32 16.05 -4.19
CA LEU A 71 4.45 16.53 -5.00
C LEU A 71 4.38 16.05 -6.45
N LEU A 72 4.04 14.77 -6.67
CA LEU A 72 3.98 14.16 -7.99
C LEU A 72 2.75 14.65 -8.76
N ASP A 73 1.63 14.87 -8.08
CA ASP A 73 0.43 15.47 -8.67
C ASP A 73 0.69 16.93 -9.07
N ALA A 74 1.38 17.70 -8.23
CA ALA A 74 1.81 19.07 -8.56
C ALA A 74 2.77 19.12 -9.76
N ALA A 75 3.54 18.06 -10.00
CA ALA A 75 4.37 17.89 -11.19
C ALA A 75 3.58 17.47 -12.45
N GLY A 76 2.24 17.33 -12.35
CA GLY A 76 1.37 16.85 -13.41
C GLY A 76 1.41 15.34 -13.61
N GLY A 77 1.86 14.59 -12.60
CA GLY A 77 1.88 13.14 -12.60
C GLY A 77 0.49 12.52 -12.63
N ARG A 78 0.41 11.25 -13.02
CA ARG A 78 -0.84 10.47 -12.96
C ARG A 78 -0.65 9.24 -12.08
N PRO A 79 -1.34 9.11 -10.95
CA PRO A 79 -1.24 7.91 -10.12
C PRO A 79 -1.72 6.68 -10.90
N ALA A 80 -0.89 5.65 -10.92
CA ALA A 80 -1.13 4.37 -11.58
C ALA A 80 -1.28 3.26 -10.53
N THR A 81 -2.20 2.35 -10.75
CA THR A 81 -2.43 1.19 -9.90
C THR A 81 -1.70 -0.02 -10.49
N LEU A 82 -1.02 -0.80 -9.64
CA LEU A 82 -0.37 -2.05 -10.02
C LEU A 82 -0.97 -3.23 -9.26
N VAL A 83 -1.28 -4.30 -10.00
CA VAL A 83 -1.74 -5.57 -9.45
C VAL A 83 -0.86 -6.67 -10.01
N HIS A 84 -0.23 -7.45 -9.13
CA HIS A 84 0.56 -8.60 -9.53
C HIS A 84 -0.35 -9.67 -10.16
N PRO A 85 0.02 -10.34 -11.27
CA PRO A 85 -0.83 -11.34 -11.94
C PRO A 85 -1.13 -12.61 -11.13
N ARG A 86 -0.44 -12.78 -9.99
CA ARG A 86 -0.71 -13.85 -9.00
C ARG A 86 -1.49 -13.37 -7.77
N ALA A 87 -1.91 -12.11 -7.74
CA ALA A 87 -2.90 -11.67 -6.77
C ALA A 87 -4.30 -12.12 -7.24
N ILE A 88 -5.16 -12.45 -6.29
CA ILE A 88 -6.58 -12.69 -6.56
C ILE A 88 -7.31 -11.43 -6.13
N VAL A 89 -7.97 -10.76 -7.08
CA VAL A 89 -8.84 -9.62 -6.82
C VAL A 89 -10.20 -9.97 -7.39
N ALA A 90 -11.24 -9.94 -6.55
CA ALA A 90 -12.60 -10.22 -7.01
C ALA A 90 -13.05 -9.20 -8.08
N PRO A 91 -13.83 -9.59 -9.10
CA PRO A 91 -14.17 -8.71 -10.22
C PRO A 91 -14.88 -7.40 -9.85
N GLU A 92 -15.64 -7.39 -8.76
CA GLU A 92 -16.46 -6.28 -8.28
C GLU A 92 -15.69 -5.36 -7.31
N THR A 93 -14.44 -5.71 -6.99
CA THR A 93 -13.60 -4.94 -6.07
C THR A 93 -13.08 -3.67 -6.75
N GLU A 94 -13.20 -2.56 -6.03
CA GLU A 94 -12.82 -1.24 -6.52
C GLU A 94 -11.43 -0.87 -6.01
N LEU A 95 -10.51 -0.57 -6.92
CA LEU A 95 -9.17 -0.09 -6.61
C LEU A 95 -9.04 1.37 -7.03
N ALA A 96 -8.93 2.28 -6.08
CA ALA A 96 -8.64 3.67 -6.39
C ALA A 96 -7.23 3.84 -7.00
N ALA A 97 -6.95 5.03 -7.53
CA ALA A 97 -5.68 5.32 -8.18
C ALA A 97 -4.48 5.21 -7.21
N GLY A 98 -3.34 4.75 -7.74
CA GLY A 98 -2.09 4.66 -6.98
C GLY A 98 -1.97 3.42 -6.09
N CYS A 99 -2.93 2.47 -6.17
CA CYS A 99 -2.89 1.27 -5.34
C CYS A 99 -1.80 0.29 -5.77
N LEU A 100 -1.27 -0.48 -4.82
CA LEU A 100 -0.32 -1.57 -5.07
C LEU A 100 -0.83 -2.87 -4.46
N VAL A 101 -1.07 -3.89 -5.28
CA VAL A 101 -1.45 -5.24 -4.84
C VAL A 101 -0.35 -6.22 -5.26
N MET A 102 0.35 -6.78 -4.29
CA MET A 102 1.51 -7.65 -4.52
C MET A 102 1.12 -9.13 -4.69
N GLY A 103 2.07 -9.96 -5.14
CA GLY A 103 1.82 -11.36 -5.46
C GLY A 103 1.31 -12.19 -4.28
N GLY A 104 0.35 -13.08 -4.54
CA GLY A 104 -0.25 -13.96 -3.53
C GLY A 104 -1.27 -13.27 -2.62
N ALA A 105 -1.44 -11.94 -2.72
CA ALA A 105 -2.52 -11.26 -2.03
C ALA A 105 -3.89 -11.75 -2.50
N HIS A 106 -4.86 -11.84 -1.59
CA HIS A 106 -6.25 -12.17 -1.90
C HIS A 106 -7.16 -11.05 -1.39
N VAL A 107 -7.73 -10.29 -2.32
CA VAL A 107 -8.73 -9.26 -2.07
C VAL A 107 -10.10 -9.81 -2.50
N SER A 108 -10.94 -10.13 -1.52
CA SER A 108 -12.24 -10.79 -1.71
C SER A 108 -13.31 -9.84 -2.28
N SER A 109 -14.55 -10.32 -2.41
CA SER A 109 -15.66 -9.61 -3.07
C SER A 109 -16.12 -8.35 -2.33
N SER A 110 -16.59 -7.36 -3.07
CA SER A 110 -17.16 -6.11 -2.51
C SER A 110 -16.19 -5.32 -1.62
N VAL A 111 -14.89 -5.39 -1.93
CA VAL A 111 -13.87 -4.60 -1.23
C VAL A 111 -13.65 -3.27 -1.95
N THR A 112 -13.43 -2.19 -1.20
CA THR A 112 -13.01 -0.89 -1.75
C THR A 112 -11.65 -0.52 -1.19
N LEU A 113 -10.66 -0.32 -2.06
CA LEU A 113 -9.33 0.21 -1.71
C LEU A 113 -9.28 1.71 -2.01
N GLY A 114 -9.14 2.54 -0.95
CA GLY A 114 -8.91 3.97 -1.10
C GLY A 114 -7.54 4.30 -1.72
N PRO A 115 -7.36 5.55 -2.20
CA PRO A 115 -6.23 5.92 -3.05
C PRO A 115 -4.88 5.70 -2.37
N HIS A 116 -3.89 5.28 -3.15
CA HIS A 116 -2.54 4.98 -2.67
C HIS A 116 -2.45 3.90 -1.57
N SER A 117 -3.46 3.04 -1.44
CA SER A 117 -3.42 1.91 -0.51
C SER A 117 -2.58 0.76 -1.06
N GLN A 118 -2.01 -0.04 -0.16
CA GLN A 118 -1.13 -1.14 -0.51
C GLN A 118 -1.55 -2.42 0.22
N VAL A 119 -1.63 -3.52 -0.53
CA VAL A 119 -1.82 -4.87 -0.02
C VAL A 119 -0.61 -5.70 -0.42
N HIS A 120 0.20 -6.04 0.57
CA HIS A 120 1.48 -6.69 0.36
C HIS A 120 1.33 -8.21 0.17
N TYR A 121 2.45 -8.86 -0.16
CA TYR A 121 2.45 -10.26 -0.59
C TYR A 121 1.82 -11.19 0.46
N ASN A 122 1.01 -12.13 -0.02
CA ASN A 122 0.29 -13.13 0.78
C ASN A 122 -0.68 -12.56 1.84
N ALA A 123 -0.99 -11.25 1.83
CA ALA A 123 -2.01 -10.70 2.70
C ALA A 123 -3.43 -11.06 2.19
N THR A 124 -4.39 -11.12 3.10
CA THR A 124 -5.79 -11.42 2.76
C THR A 124 -6.72 -10.32 3.27
N VAL A 125 -7.71 -9.98 2.45
CA VAL A 125 -8.73 -8.97 2.73
C VAL A 125 -10.10 -9.58 2.44
N GLY A 126 -10.87 -9.78 3.50
CA GLY A 126 -12.20 -10.39 3.45
C GLY A 126 -13.25 -9.47 2.83
N HIS A 127 -14.38 -10.07 2.46
CA HIS A 127 -15.49 -9.41 1.78
C HIS A 127 -16.01 -8.17 2.52
N ASP A 128 -16.62 -7.22 1.80
CA ASP A 128 -17.23 -6.00 2.36
C ASP A 128 -16.28 -5.09 3.16
N THR A 129 -14.97 -5.30 3.05
CA THR A 129 -13.95 -4.48 3.72
C THR A 129 -13.75 -3.16 2.97
N ARG A 130 -13.56 -2.06 3.72
CA ARG A 130 -13.36 -0.73 3.15
C ARG A 130 -12.07 -0.12 3.67
N PHE A 131 -11.25 0.39 2.76
CA PHE A 131 -10.02 1.11 3.07
C PHE A 131 -10.22 2.59 2.80
N GLY A 132 -9.71 3.42 3.71
CA GLY A 132 -9.43 4.82 3.46
C GLY A 132 -8.22 5.02 2.55
N ALA A 133 -7.75 6.25 2.44
CA ALA A 133 -6.56 6.59 1.69
C ALA A 133 -5.29 6.07 2.39
N ARG A 134 -4.31 5.62 1.60
CA ARG A 134 -2.97 5.26 2.09
C ARG A 134 -3.01 4.23 3.22
N VAL A 135 -3.90 3.25 3.15
CA VAL A 135 -3.85 2.11 4.07
C VAL A 135 -2.75 1.14 3.62
N THR A 136 -2.02 0.56 4.57
CA THR A 136 -1.04 -0.49 4.29
C THR A 136 -1.43 -1.77 5.00
N VAL A 137 -1.64 -2.86 4.26
CA VAL A 137 -1.76 -4.22 4.80
C VAL A 137 -0.48 -4.97 4.47
N TYR A 138 0.35 -5.20 5.47
CA TYR A 138 1.67 -5.82 5.34
C TYR A 138 1.61 -7.33 5.09
N PRO A 139 2.75 -7.95 4.73
CA PRO A 139 2.80 -9.35 4.32
C PRO A 139 2.13 -10.33 5.27
N GLY A 140 1.35 -11.25 4.72
CA GLY A 140 0.70 -12.32 5.47
C GLY A 140 -0.34 -11.86 6.50
N ALA A 141 -0.69 -10.57 6.57
CA ALA A 141 -1.76 -10.11 7.42
C ALA A 141 -3.12 -10.67 6.94
N ASN A 142 -4.03 -10.93 7.88
CA ASN A 142 -5.35 -11.46 7.61
C ASN A 142 -6.42 -10.48 8.12
N VAL A 143 -7.02 -9.75 7.20
CA VAL A 143 -8.14 -8.84 7.47
C VAL A 143 -9.43 -9.59 7.15
N SER A 144 -10.24 -9.87 8.17
CA SER A 144 -11.55 -10.53 7.98
C SER A 144 -12.55 -9.62 7.26
N GLY A 145 -13.72 -10.15 6.91
CA GLY A 145 -14.76 -9.38 6.23
C GLY A 145 -15.37 -8.24 7.07
N ALA A 146 -16.04 -7.32 6.39
CA ALA A 146 -16.73 -6.17 6.96
C ALA A 146 -15.85 -5.30 7.87
N VAL A 147 -14.53 -5.25 7.61
CA VAL A 147 -13.60 -4.40 8.36
C VAL A 147 -13.56 -3.00 7.75
N LEU A 148 -13.38 -1.98 8.58
CA LEU A 148 -13.11 -0.61 8.15
C LEU A 148 -11.69 -0.21 8.55
N LEU A 149 -10.82 0.01 7.56
CA LEU A 149 -9.47 0.54 7.77
C LEU A 149 -9.49 2.01 7.36
N HIS A 150 -9.37 2.94 8.30
CA HIS A 150 -9.39 4.38 8.00
C HIS A 150 -8.07 4.86 7.38
N ASP A 151 -8.07 6.11 6.91
CA ASP A 151 -6.91 6.76 6.30
C ASP A 151 -5.63 6.56 7.13
N ASP A 152 -4.53 6.24 6.44
CA ASP A 152 -3.20 6.04 7.03
C ASP A 152 -3.09 4.87 8.02
N ALA A 153 -4.15 4.07 8.20
CA ALA A 153 -4.09 2.88 9.03
C ALA A 153 -3.12 1.84 8.46
N THR A 154 -2.42 1.15 9.36
CA THR A 154 -1.45 0.12 9.01
C THR A 154 -1.75 -1.18 9.74
N VAL A 155 -1.84 -2.27 8.99
CA VAL A 155 -1.96 -3.64 9.52
C VAL A 155 -0.63 -4.35 9.35
N GLY A 156 0.07 -4.63 10.46
CA GLY A 156 1.40 -5.22 10.50
C GLY A 156 1.47 -6.65 9.98
N SER A 157 2.68 -7.09 9.61
CA SER A 157 2.90 -8.42 9.03
C SER A 157 2.35 -9.53 9.91
N GLY A 158 1.62 -10.47 9.32
CA GLY A 158 1.00 -11.59 10.05
C GLY A 158 -0.05 -11.22 11.10
N ALA A 159 -0.45 -9.94 11.19
CA ALA A 159 -1.52 -9.54 12.10
C ALA A 159 -2.88 -10.05 11.62
N VAL A 160 -3.81 -10.22 12.55
CA VAL A 160 -5.19 -10.64 12.28
C VAL A 160 -6.15 -9.57 12.73
N VAL A 161 -7.04 -9.14 11.85
CA VAL A 161 -8.18 -8.26 12.19
C VAL A 161 -9.46 -9.06 12.11
N LEU A 162 -10.15 -9.23 13.23
CA LEU A 162 -11.41 -9.98 13.28
C LEU A 162 -12.53 -9.24 12.53
N GLN A 163 -13.56 -9.99 12.16
CA GLN A 163 -14.68 -9.50 11.36
C GLN A 163 -15.37 -8.30 12.02
N GLY A 164 -15.78 -7.32 11.20
CA GLY A 164 -16.58 -6.20 11.70
C GLY A 164 -15.82 -5.27 12.65
N ARG A 165 -14.51 -5.16 12.53
CA ARG A 165 -13.67 -4.23 13.32
C ARG A 165 -13.35 -2.97 12.55
N THR A 166 -13.14 -1.90 13.29
CA THR A 166 -12.66 -0.61 12.77
C THR A 166 -11.24 -0.36 13.25
N VAL A 167 -10.32 -0.03 12.33
CA VAL A 167 -8.99 0.46 12.64
C VAL A 167 -8.94 1.94 12.30
N GLY A 168 -8.83 2.77 13.34
CA GLY A 168 -8.95 4.22 13.26
C GLY A 168 -7.85 4.90 12.42
N PRO A 169 -8.04 6.19 12.07
CA PRO A 169 -7.10 6.95 11.27
C PRO A 169 -5.68 6.93 11.85
N ALA A 170 -4.68 6.67 11.01
CA ALA A 170 -3.27 6.58 11.39
C ALA A 170 -2.98 5.61 12.56
N ALA A 171 -3.86 4.65 12.82
CA ALA A 171 -3.60 3.60 13.81
C ALA A 171 -2.64 2.54 13.24
N PHE A 172 -1.87 1.91 14.13
CA PHE A 172 -0.88 0.90 13.76
C PHE A 172 -1.15 -0.40 14.50
N VAL A 173 -1.51 -1.44 13.76
CA VAL A 173 -1.61 -2.81 14.29
C VAL A 173 -0.24 -3.45 14.14
N GLY A 174 0.41 -3.79 15.25
CA GLY A 174 1.73 -4.42 15.26
C GLY A 174 1.74 -5.80 14.61
N ALA A 175 2.93 -6.22 14.18
CA ALA A 175 3.12 -7.55 13.59
C ALA A 175 2.62 -8.66 14.53
N GLY A 176 1.90 -9.64 13.96
CA GLY A 176 1.32 -10.76 14.70
C GLY A 176 0.20 -10.40 15.71
N ALA A 177 -0.23 -9.14 15.79
CA ALA A 177 -1.29 -8.75 16.72
C ALA A 177 -2.66 -9.28 16.27
N VAL A 178 -3.54 -9.60 17.23
CA VAL A 178 -4.90 -10.09 16.97
C VAL A 178 -5.93 -9.09 17.45
N VAL A 179 -6.47 -8.29 16.53
CA VAL A 179 -7.43 -7.21 16.80
C VAL A 179 -8.81 -7.79 17.05
N THR A 180 -9.21 -7.82 18.33
CA THR A 180 -10.52 -8.32 18.76
C THR A 180 -11.54 -7.21 19.05
N ARG A 181 -11.10 -5.96 19.09
CA ARG A 181 -11.91 -4.75 19.32
C ARG A 181 -11.43 -3.63 18.41
N ASP A 182 -12.27 -2.64 18.18
CA ASP A 182 -11.92 -1.47 17.39
C ASP A 182 -10.68 -0.78 17.96
N VAL A 183 -9.85 -0.23 17.08
CA VAL A 183 -8.61 0.47 17.40
C VAL A 183 -8.84 1.95 17.21
N ALA A 184 -8.59 2.74 18.27
CA ALA A 184 -8.70 4.19 18.21
C ALA A 184 -7.68 4.81 17.23
N GLU A 185 -7.97 6.02 16.77
CA GLU A 185 -7.05 6.79 15.93
C GLU A 185 -5.66 6.94 16.58
N ARG A 186 -4.62 7.01 15.74
CA ARG A 186 -3.22 7.24 16.14
C ARG A 186 -2.72 6.31 17.25
N THR A 187 -3.36 5.16 17.42
CA THR A 187 -3.04 4.20 18.47
C THR A 187 -2.25 3.05 17.88
N THR A 188 -1.15 2.69 18.53
CA THR A 188 -0.44 1.45 18.26
C THR A 188 -1.00 0.34 19.12
N VAL A 189 -1.39 -0.79 18.54
CA VAL A 189 -1.83 -1.98 19.28
C VAL A 189 -0.95 -3.19 18.98
N VAL A 190 -0.64 -3.99 20.00
CA VAL A 190 0.23 -5.17 19.88
C VAL A 190 -0.32 -6.35 20.69
N GLY A 191 0.09 -7.57 20.36
CA GLY A 191 -0.21 -8.79 21.14
C GLY A 191 -1.47 -9.55 20.72
N CYS A 192 -1.72 -10.67 21.39
CA CYS A 192 -2.89 -11.53 21.20
C CYS A 192 -3.58 -11.79 22.56
N PRO A 193 -4.73 -11.15 22.84
CA PRO A 193 -5.41 -10.17 22.00
C PRO A 193 -4.68 -8.82 21.97
N ALA A 194 -4.87 -8.05 20.89
CA ALA A 194 -4.21 -6.76 20.70
C ALA A 194 -4.64 -5.75 21.77
N ARG A 195 -3.67 -5.01 22.30
CA ARG A 195 -3.86 -3.95 23.31
C ARG A 195 -3.04 -2.71 22.95
N PRO A 196 -3.50 -1.51 23.31
CA PRO A 196 -2.72 -0.29 23.14
C PRO A 196 -1.33 -0.44 23.77
N MET A 197 -0.32 -0.07 22.99
CA MET A 197 1.06 0.03 23.47
C MET A 197 1.21 1.36 24.19
N SER A 198 1.53 1.29 25.48
CA SER A 198 1.87 2.44 26.34
C SER A 198 3.26 2.97 26.05
#